data_AF-A0A2V5VCM4-F1
#
_entry.id   AF-A0A2V5VCM4-F1
#
_cell.length_a   1.000
_cell.length_b   1.000
_cell.length_c   1.000
_cell.angle_alpha   90.00
_cell.angle_beta   90.00
_cell.angle_gamma   90.00
#
_symmetry.space_group_name_H-M   'P 1'
#
loop_
_entity.id
_entity.type
_entity.pdbx_description
1 polymer ?
#
loop_
_entity_poly.entity_id
_entity_poly.type
_entity_poly.pdbx_seq_one_letter_code
_entity_poly.pdbx_strand_id
1 'polypeptide(L)'
;MNKKLFSLVRTVLLVLVVTATAGSKLYAIDSNNRYFSYGVRQKTCEDYIKFREKRLEMLERHERYTKDEPYEIVDKIVEHWIAEFLTATDLYVADTYNIAGNTPMDDLKGRLETICRANGKQLFAEAMVTLVQQLNPQRVKADTGK
;
A
#
# COMPACT_ATOMS: atom_id res chain seq x y z
N MET A 1 8.13 42.37 39.57
CA MET A 1 8.15 41.40 38.43
C MET A 1 6.71 41.06 38.05
N ASN A 2 6.30 41.30 36.81
CA ASN A 2 4.89 41.47 36.45
C ASN A 2 4.20 40.10 36.19
N LYS A 3 3.33 39.64 37.11
CA LYS A 3 2.68 38.31 37.06
C LYS A 3 1.91 38.06 35.75
N LYS A 4 1.40 39.12 35.12
CA LYS A 4 0.70 39.05 33.82
C LYS A 4 1.64 38.63 32.68
N LEU A 5 2.91 39.03 32.72
CA LEU A 5 3.91 38.70 31.70
C LEU A 5 4.28 37.21 31.75
N PHE A 6 4.43 36.66 32.96
CA PHE A 6 4.70 35.23 33.15
C PHE A 6 3.53 34.32 32.73
N SER A 7 2.29 34.77 32.97
CA SER A 7 1.10 34.04 32.50
C SER A 7 1.05 33.97 30.98
N LEU A 8 1.29 35.09 30.29
CA LEU A 8 1.25 35.17 28.83
C LEU A 8 2.31 34.28 28.18
N VAL A 9 3.55 34.31 28.69
CA VAL A 9 4.65 33.48 28.19
C VAL A 9 4.33 31.99 28.37
N ARG A 10 3.74 31.59 29.49
CA ARG A 10 3.31 30.20 29.71
C ARG A 10 2.26 29.75 28.71
N THR A 11 1.26 30.58 28.45
CA THR A 11 0.18 30.22 27.51
C THR A 11 0.71 30.11 26.08
N VAL A 12 1.58 31.03 25.65
CA VAL A 12 2.21 31.00 24.32
C VAL A 12 3.11 29.77 24.16
N LEU A 13 3.90 29.43 25.18
CA LEU A 13 4.75 28.23 25.16
C LEU A 13 3.91 26.94 25.07
N LEU A 14 2.77 26.88 25.77
CA LEU A 14 1.86 25.74 25.73
C LEU A 14 1.21 25.57 24.35
N VAL A 15 0.77 26.68 23.73
CA VAL A 15 0.21 26.65 22.37
C VAL A 15 1.27 26.21 21.35
N LEU A 16 2.51 26.70 21.47
CA LEU A 16 3.62 26.29 20.59
C LEU A 16 3.95 24.78 20.71
N VAL A 17 3.95 24.23 21.92
CA VAL A 17 4.20 22.80 22.15
C VAL A 17 3.05 21.94 21.58
N VAL A 18 1.79 22.38 21.72
CA VAL A 18 0.64 21.65 21.17
C VAL A 18 0.60 21.70 19.64
N THR A 19 1.06 22.79 19.01
CA THR A 19 1.16 22.85 17.55
C THR A 19 2.33 22.02 16.99
N ALA A 20 3.40 21.83 17.77
CA ALA A 20 4.56 21.05 17.34
C ALA A 20 4.29 19.53 17.33
N THR A 21 3.34 19.04 18.13
CA THR A 21 3.01 17.60 18.21
C THR A 21 1.91 17.17 17.24
N ALA A 22 1.23 18.10 16.56
CA ALA A 22 0.18 17.80 15.59
C ALA A 22 0.70 17.25 14.24
N GLY A 23 2.02 17.16 14.06
CA GLY A 23 2.65 16.84 12.77
C GLY A 23 3.27 15.45 12.65
N SER A 24 3.28 14.62 13.69
CA SER A 24 3.83 13.26 13.62
C SER A 24 2.85 12.34 12.88
N LYS A 25 2.69 12.57 11.58
CA LYS A 25 2.17 11.53 10.71
C LYS A 25 3.15 10.37 10.85
N LEU A 26 2.74 9.33 11.58
CA LEU A 26 3.50 8.12 11.77
C LEU A 26 3.48 7.39 10.42
N TYR A 27 4.25 7.91 9.46
CA TYR A 27 4.51 7.24 8.20
C TYR A 27 5.32 6.01 8.56
N ALA A 28 4.87 4.82 8.14
CA ALA A 28 5.72 3.63 8.10
C ALA A 28 6.76 3.78 6.97
N ILE A 29 7.39 4.95 6.88
CA ILE A 29 8.35 5.40 5.88
C ILE A 29 9.43 6.14 6.66
N ASP A 30 10.67 5.69 6.58
CA ASP A 30 11.81 6.40 7.17
C ASP A 30 12.18 7.66 6.37
N SER A 31 13.12 8.46 6.87
CA SER A 31 13.59 9.68 6.20
C SER A 31 14.25 9.45 4.83
N ASN A 32 14.47 8.19 4.44
CA ASN A 32 15.05 7.78 3.16
C ASN A 32 13.99 7.14 2.23
N ASN A 33 12.70 7.36 2.49
CA ASN A 33 11.58 6.72 1.78
C ASN A 33 11.56 5.18 1.87
N ARG A 34 12.09 4.59 2.95
CA ARG A 34 12.07 3.14 3.16
C ARG A 34 10.89 2.72 4.03
N TYR A 35 10.15 1.74 3.57
CA TYR A 35 8.95 1.23 4.24
C TYR A 35 9.28 0.01 5.08
N PHE A 36 8.67 -0.12 6.27
CA PHE A 36 8.65 -1.41 6.96
C PHE A 36 7.53 -2.26 6.36
N SER A 37 7.91 -3.29 5.61
CA SER A 37 6.98 -4.27 5.05
C SER A 37 7.14 -5.60 5.78
N TYR A 38 6.07 -6.37 5.96
CA TYR A 38 6.10 -7.70 6.60
C TYR A 38 5.39 -8.73 5.72
N GLY A 39 5.75 -10.00 5.86
CA GLY A 39 5.17 -11.10 5.08
C GLY A 39 5.55 -11.06 3.60
N VAL A 40 4.58 -11.26 2.72
CA VAL A 40 4.78 -11.34 1.26
C VAL A 40 5.40 -10.06 0.68
N ARG A 41 5.19 -8.91 1.33
CA ARG A 41 5.73 -7.62 0.88
C ARG A 41 7.25 -7.50 1.04
N GLN A 42 7.90 -8.39 1.80
CA GLN A 42 9.36 -8.52 1.89
C GLN A 42 9.96 -9.41 0.79
N LYS A 43 9.10 -10.11 0.03
CA LYS A 43 9.53 -10.94 -1.09
C LYS A 43 9.91 -10.07 -2.28
N THR A 44 10.73 -10.62 -3.15
CA THR A 44 11.11 -9.94 -4.39
C THR A 44 10.00 -10.06 -5.43
N CYS A 45 10.05 -9.24 -6.46
CA CYS A 45 9.19 -9.41 -7.63
C CYS A 45 9.39 -10.76 -8.32
N GLU A 46 10.60 -11.33 -8.30
CA GLU A 46 10.85 -12.68 -8.79
C GLU A 46 10.08 -13.74 -7.97
N ASP A 47 10.02 -13.59 -6.65
CA ASP A 47 9.21 -14.48 -5.80
C ASP A 47 7.71 -14.33 -6.08
N TYR A 48 7.23 -13.11 -6.37
CA TYR A 48 5.85 -12.87 -6.81
C TYR A 48 5.54 -13.53 -8.16
N ILE A 49 6.42 -13.38 -9.16
CA ILE A 49 6.27 -14.01 -10.47
C ILE A 49 6.30 -15.54 -10.33
N LYS A 50 7.24 -16.08 -9.55
CA LYS A 50 7.27 -17.51 -9.21
C LYS A 50 6.01 -17.95 -8.48
N PHE A 51 5.44 -17.13 -7.59
CA PHE A 51 4.18 -17.47 -6.93
C PHE A 51 3.04 -17.58 -7.95
N ARG A 52 2.94 -16.62 -8.88
CA ARG A 52 1.96 -16.63 -9.98
C ARG A 52 2.14 -17.84 -10.91
N GLU A 53 3.38 -18.20 -11.23
CA GLU A 53 3.72 -19.23 -12.22
C GLU A 53 3.85 -20.65 -11.61
N LYS A 54 4.44 -20.81 -10.42
CA LYS A 54 4.77 -22.13 -9.82
C LYS A 54 3.74 -22.68 -8.85
N ARG A 55 2.85 -21.88 -8.25
CA ARG A 55 1.76 -22.48 -7.44
C ARG A 55 0.86 -23.38 -8.28
N LEU A 56 0.80 -23.13 -9.59
CA LEU A 56 0.09 -23.92 -10.57
C LEU A 56 0.60 -25.37 -10.58
N GLU A 57 1.90 -25.60 -10.77
CA GLU A 57 2.48 -26.96 -10.86
C GLU A 57 2.31 -27.82 -9.58
N MET A 58 2.19 -27.20 -8.40
CA MET A 58 2.02 -27.90 -7.13
C MET A 58 0.54 -28.20 -6.83
N LEU A 59 -0.34 -27.26 -7.18
CA LEU A 59 -1.79 -27.38 -6.98
C LEU A 59 -2.43 -28.28 -8.03
N GLU A 60 -1.94 -28.28 -9.28
CA GLU A 60 -2.35 -29.22 -10.34
C GLU A 60 -2.04 -30.69 -9.99
N ARG A 61 -1.03 -30.93 -9.14
CA ARG A 61 -0.64 -32.28 -8.70
C ARG A 61 -1.51 -32.85 -7.57
N HIS A 62 -2.38 -32.04 -6.96
CA HIS A 62 -3.31 -32.52 -5.95
C HIS A 62 -4.63 -32.93 -6.63
N GLU A 63 -4.97 -34.23 -6.58
CA GLU A 63 -6.22 -34.81 -7.14
C GLU A 63 -7.52 -34.13 -6.65
N ARG A 64 -7.43 -33.24 -5.65
CA ARG A 64 -8.57 -32.50 -5.09
C ARG A 64 -9.07 -31.39 -6.01
N TYR A 65 -8.22 -30.81 -6.86
CA TYR A 65 -8.57 -29.63 -7.64
C TYR A 65 -8.74 -29.97 -9.12
N THR A 66 -9.76 -29.38 -9.74
CA THR A 66 -9.90 -29.32 -11.19
C THR A 66 -8.78 -28.46 -11.79
N LYS A 67 -8.53 -28.57 -13.10
CA LYS A 67 -7.38 -27.92 -13.77
C LYS A 67 -7.32 -26.40 -13.56
N ASP A 68 -8.48 -25.75 -13.44
CA ASP A 68 -8.58 -24.28 -13.41
C ASP A 68 -8.68 -23.69 -11.99
N GLU A 69 -9.17 -24.46 -10.99
CA GLU A 69 -9.29 -24.02 -9.59
C GLU A 69 -7.99 -23.48 -8.97
N PRO A 70 -6.81 -24.07 -9.21
CA PRO A 70 -5.53 -23.53 -8.74
C PRO A 70 -5.26 -22.11 -9.24
N TYR A 71 -5.59 -21.83 -10.49
CA TYR A 71 -5.41 -20.52 -11.12
C TYR A 71 -6.31 -19.50 -10.43
N GLU A 72 -7.57 -19.86 -10.18
CA GLU A 72 -8.52 -19.00 -9.47
C GLU A 72 -8.06 -18.69 -8.03
N ILE A 73 -7.53 -19.68 -7.32
CA ILE A 73 -7.02 -19.49 -5.95
C ILE A 73 -5.83 -18.52 -5.95
N VAL A 74 -4.86 -18.72 -6.85
CA VAL A 74 -3.70 -17.84 -6.98
C VAL A 74 -4.14 -16.43 -7.32
N ASP A 75 -5.07 -16.30 -8.26
CA ASP A 75 -5.58 -15.01 -8.70
C ASP A 75 -6.28 -14.27 -7.55
N LYS A 76 -7.18 -14.93 -6.81
CA LYS A 76 -7.85 -14.35 -5.63
C LYS A 76 -6.87 -13.88 -4.55
N ILE A 77 -5.80 -14.63 -4.29
CA ILE A 77 -4.78 -14.21 -3.32
C ILE A 77 -4.11 -12.91 -3.76
N VAL A 78 -3.80 -12.78 -5.05
CA VAL A 78 -3.18 -11.58 -5.62
C VAL A 78 -4.15 -10.39 -5.58
N GLU A 79 -5.43 -10.62 -5.90
CA GLU A 79 -6.47 -9.60 -5.75
C GLU A 79 -6.54 -9.07 -4.32
N HIS A 80 -6.50 -9.96 -3.32
CA HIS A 80 -6.49 -9.56 -1.92
C HIS A 80 -5.24 -8.75 -1.55
N TRP A 81 -4.05 -9.15 -1.99
CA TRP A 81 -2.83 -8.39 -1.71
C TRP A 81 -2.86 -6.98 -2.30
N ILE A 82 -3.36 -6.83 -3.53
CA ILE A 82 -3.52 -5.52 -4.18
C ILE A 82 -4.56 -4.69 -3.41
N ALA A 83 -5.74 -5.25 -3.16
CA ALA A 83 -6.83 -4.56 -2.46
C ALA A 83 -6.42 -4.11 -1.05
N GLU A 84 -5.76 -4.98 -0.26
CA GLU A 84 -5.27 -4.65 1.07
C GLU A 84 -4.26 -3.50 1.05
N PHE A 85 -3.32 -3.52 0.09
CA PHE A 85 -2.31 -2.47 0.00
C PHE A 85 -2.95 -1.13 -0.38
N LEU A 86 -3.83 -1.12 -1.39
CA LEU A 86 -4.50 0.10 -1.84
C LEU A 86 -5.42 0.65 -0.74
N THR A 87 -6.20 -0.20 -0.07
CA THR A 87 -7.06 0.20 1.06
C THR A 87 -6.23 0.79 2.21
N ALA A 88 -5.12 0.14 2.58
CA ALA A 88 -4.23 0.66 3.61
C ALA A 88 -3.60 2.00 3.21
N THR A 89 -3.30 2.17 1.91
CA THR A 89 -2.78 3.44 1.38
C THR A 89 -3.85 4.52 1.42
N ASP A 90 -5.08 4.24 0.96
CA ASP A 90 -6.21 5.18 1.01
C ASP A 90 -6.53 5.63 2.45
N LEU A 91 -6.49 4.72 3.43
CA LEU A 91 -6.69 5.07 4.85
C LEU A 91 -5.60 6.01 5.39
N TYR A 92 -4.40 5.89 4.84
CA TYR A 92 -3.21 6.54 5.35
C TYR A 92 -2.94 7.90 4.68
N VAL A 93 -3.24 8.00 3.38
CA VAL A 93 -3.22 9.23 2.62
C VAL A 93 -4.57 9.90 2.83
N ALA A 94 -4.67 10.76 3.85
CA ALA A 94 -5.89 11.40 4.37
C ALA A 94 -6.74 12.23 3.37
N ASP A 95 -6.47 12.13 2.07
CA ASP A 95 -7.22 12.72 0.99
C ASP A 95 -8.23 11.67 0.52
N THR A 96 -9.52 11.92 0.76
CA THR A 96 -10.71 11.08 0.48
C THR A 96 -10.85 10.60 -0.97
N TYR A 97 -9.89 9.86 -1.51
CA TYR A 97 -9.81 9.42 -2.90
C TYR A 97 -9.47 7.95 -2.93
N ASN A 98 -10.22 7.19 -3.74
CA ASN A 98 -9.89 5.82 -4.10
C ASN A 98 -8.70 5.87 -5.08
N ILE A 99 -7.53 5.42 -4.65
CA ILE A 99 -6.32 5.38 -5.49
C ILE A 99 -6.52 4.52 -6.74
N ALA A 100 -7.25 3.40 -6.65
CA ALA A 100 -7.54 2.58 -7.83
C ALA A 100 -8.42 3.30 -8.86
N GLY A 101 -9.21 4.29 -8.42
CA GLY A 101 -10.17 4.99 -9.26
C GLY A 101 -11.15 4.01 -9.92
N ASN A 102 -11.24 4.07 -11.25
CA ASN A 102 -12.04 3.15 -12.06
C ASN A 102 -11.20 2.01 -12.69
N THR A 103 -9.96 1.81 -12.25
CA THR A 103 -9.06 0.81 -12.83
C THR A 103 -9.55 -0.59 -12.44
N PRO A 104 -9.85 -1.47 -13.41
CA PRO A 104 -10.25 -2.85 -13.14
C PRO A 104 -9.14 -3.64 -12.44
N MET A 105 -9.52 -4.64 -11.63
CA MET A 105 -8.56 -5.49 -10.93
C MET A 105 -7.60 -6.22 -11.88
N ASP A 106 -8.07 -6.65 -13.04
CA ASP A 106 -7.21 -7.29 -14.05
C ASP A 106 -6.12 -6.35 -14.59
N ASP A 107 -6.46 -5.07 -14.80
CA ASP A 107 -5.49 -4.06 -15.22
C ASP A 107 -4.47 -3.77 -14.11
N LEU A 108 -4.91 -3.76 -12.85
CA LEU A 108 -4.01 -3.63 -11.69
C LEU A 108 -3.02 -4.80 -11.63
N LYS A 109 -3.51 -6.03 -11.78
CA LYS A 109 -2.68 -7.25 -11.83
C LYS A 109 -1.68 -7.18 -12.99
N GLY A 110 -2.12 -6.79 -14.19
CA GLY A 110 -1.27 -6.66 -15.37
C GLY A 110 -0.18 -5.59 -15.24
N ARG A 111 -0.52 -4.42 -14.65
CA ARG A 111 0.46 -3.35 -14.36
C ARG A 111 1.49 -3.83 -13.34
N LEU A 112 1.06 -4.46 -12.26
CA LEU A 112 1.94 -5.00 -11.23
C LEU A 112 2.88 -6.07 -11.79
N GLU A 113 2.36 -6.96 -12.63
CA GLU A 113 3.16 -7.96 -13.32
C GLU A 113 4.21 -7.31 -14.24
N THR A 114 3.83 -6.28 -14.99
CA THR A 114 4.75 -5.51 -15.84
C THR A 114 5.87 -4.87 -15.02
N ILE A 115 5.52 -4.20 -13.91
CA ILE A 115 6.47 -3.59 -12.98
C ILE A 115 7.44 -4.64 -12.44
N CYS A 116 6.93 -5.80 -12.02
CA CYS A 116 7.75 -6.87 -11.47
C CYS A 116 8.66 -7.55 -12.49
N ARG A 117 8.20 -7.73 -13.74
CA ARG A 117 9.04 -8.30 -14.81
C ARG A 117 10.14 -7.34 -15.26
N ALA A 118 9.94 -6.03 -15.14
CA ALA A 118 10.96 -5.03 -15.44
C ALA A 118 12.17 -5.08 -14.49
N ASN A 119 11.96 -5.45 -13.22
CA ASN A 119 13.04 -5.64 -12.25
C ASN A 119 12.68 -6.73 -11.21
N GLY A 120 13.05 -7.97 -11.49
CA GLY A 120 12.76 -9.11 -10.60
C GLY A 120 13.38 -9.01 -9.20
N LYS A 121 14.47 -8.25 -9.04
CA LYS A 121 15.17 -8.11 -7.74
C LYS A 121 14.55 -7.06 -6.82
N GLN A 122 13.70 -6.17 -7.33
CA GLN A 122 13.02 -5.17 -6.50
C GLN A 122 12.10 -5.85 -5.49
N LEU A 123 11.86 -5.20 -4.36
CA LEU A 123 10.90 -5.71 -3.39
C LEU A 123 9.49 -5.56 -3.92
N PHE A 124 8.62 -6.52 -3.63
CA PHE A 124 7.22 -6.47 -4.02
C PHE A 124 6.50 -5.22 -3.45
N ALA A 125 6.86 -4.81 -2.22
CA ALA A 125 6.37 -3.56 -1.64
C ALA A 125 6.71 -2.32 -2.50
N GLU A 126 7.93 -2.27 -3.05
CA GLU A 126 8.37 -1.16 -3.90
C GLU A 126 7.59 -1.14 -5.21
N ALA A 127 7.35 -2.33 -5.80
CA ALA A 127 6.49 -2.46 -6.98
C ALA A 127 5.05 -1.98 -6.72
N MET A 128 4.49 -2.25 -5.54
CA MET A 128 3.18 -1.75 -5.14
C MET A 128 3.17 -0.22 -4.96
N VAL A 129 4.25 0.36 -4.45
CA VAL A 129 4.40 1.82 -4.40
C VAL A 129 4.45 2.42 -5.81
N THR A 130 5.19 1.80 -6.73
CA THR A 130 5.21 2.22 -8.14
C THR A 130 3.82 2.11 -8.78
N LEU A 131 3.08 1.05 -8.49
CA LEU A 131 1.69 0.90 -8.93
C LEU A 131 0.83 2.07 -8.42
N VAL A 132 0.88 2.39 -7.13
CA VAL A 132 0.17 3.55 -6.56
C VAL A 132 0.57 4.85 -7.26
N GLN A 133 1.86 5.07 -7.52
CA GLN A 133 2.33 6.27 -8.23
C GLN A 133 1.76 6.37 -9.65
N GLN A 134 1.63 5.25 -10.37
CA GLN A 134 0.99 5.21 -11.69
C GLN A 134 -0.52 5.49 -11.63
N LEU A 135 -1.17 5.13 -10.51
CA LEU A 135 -2.61 5.28 -10.30
C LEU A 135 -2.99 6.66 -9.75
N ASN A 136 -2.09 7.36 -9.07
CA ASN A 136 -2.35 8.67 -8.48
C ASN A 136 -3.05 9.68 -9.42
N PRO A 137 -2.70 9.78 -10.72
CA PRO A 137 -3.41 10.67 -11.65
C PRO A 137 -4.85 10.25 -11.96
N GLN A 138 -5.21 8.99 -11.69
CA GLN A 138 -6.50 8.37 -12.02
C GLN A 138 -7.42 8.25 -10.80
N ARG A 139 -6.98 8.73 -9.63
CA ARG A 139 -7.73 8.64 -8.38
C ARG A 139 -9.09 9.34 -8.50
N VAL A 140 -10.13 8.70 -8.00
CA VAL A 140 -11.49 9.26 -7.98
C VAL A 140 -11.84 9.60 -6.54
N LYS A 141 -12.52 10.73 -6.33
CA LYS A 141 -12.98 11.10 -4.99
C LYS A 141 -13.84 9.97 -4.43
N ALA A 142 -13.42 9.40 -3.32
CA ALA A 142 -14.21 8.42 -2.60
C ALA A 142 -15.47 9.14 -2.09
N ASP A 143 -16.63 8.62 -2.47
CA ASP A 143 -17.88 9.10 -1.88
C ASP A 143 -17.82 8.80 -0.38
N THR A 144 -17.83 9.84 0.44
CA THR A 144 -17.75 9.70 1.89
C THR A 144 -19.05 9.18 2.51
N GLY A 145 -20.07 8.88 1.70
CA GLY A 145 -21.33 8.30 2.15
C GLY A 145 -22.02 9.16 3.21
N LYS A 146 -21.83 10.49 3.14
CA LYS A 146 -22.47 11.47 4.02
C LYS A 146 -23.65 12.11 3.32
#